data_AF-A0A1F8FJ43-F1
#
_entry.id   AF-A0A1F8FJ43-F1
#
_cell.length_a   1.000
_cell.length_b   1.000
_cell.length_c   1.000
_cell.angle_alpha   90.00
_cell.angle_beta   90.00
_cell.angle_gamma   90.00
#
_symmetry.space_group_name_H-M   'P 1'
#
loop_
_entity.id
_entity.type
_entity.pdbx_description
1 polymer ?
#
loop_
_entity_poly.entity_id
_entity_poly.type
_entity_poly.pdbx_seq_one_letter_code
_entity_poly.pdbx_strand_id
1 'polypeptide(L)'
;MEKKLNPRPILVWLIALTLVVNTGFNLFFFYKISNTVYAINEDFRPDILARKVREKIEADNVKLPPVEIFKFFSADPYAKDYVMFTGKKVIVFINWGISVNLSDEVLKSLLAHEIGHYVLGHLRDNRPRMFGGVEKGDLDKEMEADSFAAKYEGRESTSSAIKKLVWDEEEKKTRLDALGVN
;
A
#
# COMPACT_ATOMS: atom_id res chain seq x y z
N MET A 1 -45.00 -53.82 -2.68
CA MET A 1 -43.55 -53.84 -2.36
C MET A 1 -42.99 -52.45 -2.59
N GLU A 2 -42.82 -51.67 -1.52
CA GLU A 2 -42.14 -50.37 -1.61
C GLU A 2 -40.64 -50.61 -1.72
N LYS A 3 -40.03 -50.19 -2.84
CA LYS A 3 -38.57 -50.14 -2.98
C LYS A 3 -38.04 -49.02 -2.08
N LYS A 4 -37.45 -49.37 -0.94
CA LYS A 4 -36.66 -48.41 -0.15
C LYS A 4 -35.48 -47.94 -0.99
N LEU A 5 -35.51 -46.68 -1.43
CA LEU A 5 -34.37 -46.05 -2.10
C LEU A 5 -33.19 -46.02 -1.11
N ASN A 6 -32.05 -46.56 -1.55
CA ASN A 6 -30.80 -46.43 -0.82
C ASN A 6 -30.42 -44.93 -0.79
N PRO A 7 -30.30 -44.27 0.37
CA PRO A 7 -30.08 -42.82 0.45
C PRO A 7 -28.62 -42.42 0.18
N ARG A 8 -27.68 -43.38 0.16
CA ARG A 8 -26.25 -43.12 -0.04
C ARG A 8 -25.90 -42.39 -1.35
N PRO A 9 -26.49 -42.73 -2.52
CA PRO A 9 -26.22 -42.00 -3.76
C PRO A 9 -26.73 -40.56 -3.69
N ILE A 10 -27.91 -40.35 -3.10
CA ILE A 10 -28.53 -39.02 -2.94
C ILE A 10 -27.63 -38.13 -2.08
N LEU A 11 -27.10 -38.67 -0.98
CA LEU A 11 -26.19 -37.95 -0.10
C LEU A 11 -24.87 -37.59 -0.79
N VAL A 12 -24.29 -38.51 -1.57
CA VAL A 12 -23.06 -38.26 -2.34
C VAL A 12 -23.28 -37.17 -3.40
N TRP A 13 -24.42 -37.20 -4.10
CA TRP A 13 -24.79 -36.17 -5.07
C TRP A 13 -24.99 -34.79 -4.43
N LEU A 14 -25.60 -34.73 -3.25
CA LEU A 14 -25.77 -33.48 -2.51
C LEU A 14 -24.42 -32.89 -2.08
N ILE A 15 -23.51 -33.70 -1.55
CA ILE A 15 -22.16 -33.26 -1.15
C ILE A 15 -21.37 -32.75 -2.36
N ALA A 16 -21.40 -33.51 -3.47
CA ALA A 16 -20.72 -33.10 -4.71
C ALA A 16 -21.29 -31.78 -5.25
N LEU A 17 -22.62 -31.61 -5.22
CA LEU A 17 -23.27 -30.37 -5.63
C LEU A 17 -22.88 -29.19 -4.74
N THR A 18 -22.85 -29.37 -3.42
CA THR A 18 -22.42 -28.31 -2.48
C THR A 18 -20.97 -27.90 -2.74
N LEU A 19 -20.07 -28.85 -2.98
CA LEU A 19 -18.67 -28.55 -3.32
C LEU A 19 -18.57 -27.78 -4.64
N VAL A 20 -19.26 -28.22 -5.70
CA VAL A 20 -19.23 -27.55 -7.00
C VAL A 20 -19.80 -26.12 -6.91
N VAL A 21 -20.92 -25.93 -6.22
CA VAL A 21 -21.53 -24.61 -6.04
C VAL A 21 -20.61 -23.71 -5.21
N ASN A 22 -20.02 -24.21 -4.13
CA ASN A 22 -19.15 -23.42 -3.26
C ASN A 22 -17.83 -23.06 -3.96
N THR A 23 -17.20 -24.00 -4.66
CA THR A 23 -16.00 -23.73 -5.46
C THR A 23 -16.30 -22.75 -6.61
N GLY A 24 -17.41 -22.94 -7.32
CA GLY A 24 -17.84 -22.04 -8.38
C GLY A 24 -18.15 -20.63 -7.89
N PHE A 25 -18.80 -20.50 -6.73
CA PHE A 25 -19.09 -19.21 -6.10
C PHE A 25 -17.81 -18.51 -5.65
N ASN A 26 -16.87 -19.22 -5.01
CA ASN A 26 -15.58 -18.66 -4.63
C ASN A 26 -14.75 -18.23 -5.86
N LEU A 27 -14.72 -19.03 -6.93
CA LEU A 27 -14.05 -18.67 -8.18
C LEU A 27 -14.70 -17.45 -8.84
N PHE A 28 -16.04 -17.37 -8.84
CA PHE A 28 -16.76 -16.22 -9.37
C PHE A 28 -16.46 -14.95 -8.58
N PHE A 29 -16.48 -15.02 -7.24
CA PHE A 29 -16.10 -13.89 -6.38
C PHE A 29 -14.65 -13.49 -6.57
N PHE A 30 -13.73 -14.46 -6.61
CA PHE A 30 -12.32 -14.21 -6.88
C PHE A 30 -12.13 -13.53 -8.25
N TYR A 31 -12.82 -14.00 -9.30
CA TYR A 31 -12.77 -13.40 -10.63
C TYR A 31 -13.40 -12.00 -10.67
N LYS A 32 -14.53 -11.78 -9.98
CA LYS A 32 -15.17 -10.46 -9.87
C LYS A 32 -14.31 -9.47 -9.11
N ILE A 33 -13.70 -9.86 -7.99
CA ILE A 33 -12.76 -9.04 -7.23
C ILE A 33 -11.55 -8.74 -8.10
N SER A 34 -10.96 -9.76 -8.73
CA SER A 34 -9.81 -9.60 -9.62
C SER A 34 -10.11 -8.66 -10.79
N ASN A 35 -11.24 -8.83 -11.49
CA ASN A 35 -11.63 -7.94 -12.59
C ASN A 35 -12.04 -6.54 -12.12
N THR A 36 -12.58 -6.39 -10.91
CA THR A 36 -12.84 -5.05 -10.34
C THR A 36 -11.52 -4.36 -10.03
N VAL A 37 -10.54 -5.09 -9.47
CA VAL A 37 -9.17 -4.62 -9.25
C VAL A 37 -8.45 -4.32 -10.57
N TYR A 38 -8.69 -5.09 -11.64
CA TYR A 38 -8.14 -4.85 -12.99
C TYR A 38 -8.86 -3.72 -13.74
N ALA A 39 -10.15 -3.47 -13.51
CA ALA A 39 -10.89 -2.37 -14.14
C ALA A 39 -10.59 -1.01 -13.47
N ILE A 40 -10.26 -1.00 -12.17
CA ILE A 40 -9.73 0.18 -11.47
C ILE A 40 -8.28 0.52 -11.92
N ASN A 41 -7.60 -0.44 -12.57
CA ASN A 41 -6.17 -0.37 -12.89
C ASN A 41 -5.81 0.57 -14.07
N GLU A 42 -6.72 0.88 -14.99
CA GLU A 42 -6.40 1.78 -16.14
C GLU A 42 -6.31 3.26 -15.72
N ASP A 43 -7.02 3.67 -14.66
CA ASP A 43 -7.04 5.07 -14.19
C ASP A 43 -6.12 5.35 -13.00
N PHE A 44 -5.49 4.34 -12.41
CA PHE A 44 -4.57 4.55 -11.30
C PHE A 44 -3.17 4.91 -11.81
N ARG A 45 -2.84 6.20 -11.73
CA ARG A 45 -1.65 6.84 -12.33
C ARG A 45 -0.60 7.26 -11.27
N PRO A 46 -0.03 6.35 -10.45
CA PRO A 46 0.96 6.71 -9.45
C PRO A 46 2.21 7.29 -10.09
N ASP A 47 2.51 6.94 -11.35
CA ASP A 47 3.56 7.58 -12.13
C ASP A 47 3.27 9.07 -12.40
N ILE A 48 2.01 9.45 -12.69
CA ILE A 48 1.64 10.87 -12.80
C ILE A 48 1.77 11.55 -11.45
N LEU A 49 1.25 10.93 -10.39
CA LEU A 49 1.25 11.53 -9.07
C LEU A 49 2.68 11.69 -8.54
N ALA A 50 3.54 10.70 -8.76
CA ALA A 50 4.96 10.76 -8.45
C ALA A 50 5.66 11.89 -9.22
N ARG A 51 5.32 12.09 -10.50
CA ARG A 51 5.80 13.24 -11.26
C ARG A 51 5.34 14.57 -10.66
N LYS A 52 4.06 14.70 -10.29
CA LYS A 52 3.53 15.93 -9.65
C LYS A 52 4.20 16.22 -8.30
N VAL A 53 4.39 15.21 -7.47
CA VAL A 53 5.09 15.33 -6.18
C VAL A 53 6.54 15.75 -6.41
N ARG A 54 7.22 15.10 -7.36
CA ARG A 54 8.59 15.45 -7.76
C ARG A 54 8.69 16.90 -8.23
N GLU A 55 7.80 17.35 -9.11
CA GLU A 55 7.80 18.73 -9.63
C GLU A 55 7.68 19.76 -8.49
N LYS A 56 6.83 19.50 -7.49
CA LYS A 56 6.73 20.36 -6.29
C LYS A 56 8.00 20.37 -5.46
N ILE A 57 8.64 19.21 -5.27
CA ILE A 57 9.88 19.10 -4.50
C ILE A 57 11.03 19.82 -5.23
N GLU A 58 11.15 19.62 -6.54
CA GLU A 58 12.18 20.26 -7.36
C GLU A 58 12.01 21.79 -7.48
N ALA A 59 10.77 22.30 -7.38
CA ALA A 59 10.50 23.74 -7.31
C ALA A 59 11.15 24.42 -6.09
N ASP A 60 11.44 23.67 -5.03
CA ASP A 60 12.15 24.13 -3.82
C ASP A 60 13.68 23.98 -3.94
N ASN A 61 14.22 23.82 -5.15
CA ASN A 61 15.65 23.59 -5.44
C ASN A 61 16.23 22.27 -4.88
N VAL A 62 15.37 21.30 -4.55
CA VAL A 62 15.81 19.94 -4.19
C VAL A 62 16.00 19.13 -5.47
N LYS A 63 17.25 18.77 -5.80
CA LYS A 63 17.52 17.94 -6.98
C LYS A 63 17.22 16.48 -6.70
N LEU A 64 16.27 15.90 -7.44
CA LEU A 64 15.94 14.49 -7.38
C LEU A 64 16.47 13.75 -8.63
N PRO A 65 17.06 12.56 -8.47
CA PRO A 65 17.25 11.64 -9.59
C PRO A 65 15.87 11.20 -10.13
N PRO A 66 15.81 10.54 -11.30
CA PRO A 66 14.56 9.96 -11.79
C PRO A 66 13.89 9.09 -10.72
N VAL A 67 12.58 9.29 -10.53
CA VAL A 67 11.75 8.50 -9.61
C VAL A 67 10.92 7.53 -10.45
N GLU A 68 11.01 6.24 -10.15
CA GLU A 68 10.19 5.19 -10.75
C GLU A 68 9.29 4.55 -9.70
N ILE A 69 8.08 4.19 -10.10
CA ILE A 69 7.14 3.47 -9.24
C ILE A 69 7.14 2.00 -9.60
N PHE A 70 7.41 1.15 -8.61
CA PHE A 70 7.26 -0.29 -8.73
C PHE A 70 6.05 -0.74 -7.92
N LYS A 71 5.02 -1.25 -8.62
CA LYS A 71 3.84 -1.82 -7.98
C LYS A 71 4.11 -3.29 -7.67
N PHE A 72 3.94 -3.69 -6.42
CA PHE A 72 4.01 -5.10 -6.03
C PHE A 72 2.74 -5.51 -5.30
N PHE A 73 2.38 -6.78 -5.39
CA PHE A 73 1.25 -7.32 -4.64
C PHE A 73 1.77 -8.24 -3.55
N SER A 74 1.47 -7.92 -2.29
CA SER A 74 1.75 -8.79 -1.15
C SER A 74 0.47 -9.12 -0.42
N ALA A 75 0.24 -10.41 -0.17
CA ALA A 75 -0.81 -10.88 0.72
C ALA A 75 -0.40 -10.79 2.20
N ASP A 76 0.89 -10.56 2.48
CA ASP A 76 1.34 -10.24 3.83
C ASP A 76 0.82 -8.85 4.17
N PRO A 77 -0.03 -8.72 5.21
CA PRO A 77 -0.41 -7.41 5.67
C PRO A 77 0.86 -6.59 5.98
N TYR A 78 1.84 -7.11 6.69
CA TYR A 78 2.96 -6.32 7.19
C TYR A 78 3.94 -5.82 6.11
N ALA A 79 3.69 -6.12 4.84
CA ALA A 79 4.46 -5.58 3.72
C ALA A 79 4.19 -4.08 3.54
N LYS A 80 5.12 -3.28 4.07
CA LYS A 80 5.10 -1.82 3.97
C LYS A 80 5.56 -1.33 2.59
N ASP A 81 5.09 -0.15 2.22
CA ASP A 81 5.66 0.63 1.12
C ASP A 81 7.11 1.01 1.49
N TYR A 82 7.99 1.13 0.51
CA TYR A 82 9.37 1.51 0.77
C TYR A 82 10.05 2.15 -0.44
N VAL A 83 11.06 2.96 -0.17
CA VAL A 83 11.93 3.56 -1.18
C VAL A 83 13.32 2.93 -1.22
N MET A 84 13.91 2.86 -2.41
CA MET A 84 15.28 2.40 -2.66
C MET A 84 16.00 3.35 -3.62
N PHE A 85 17.31 3.52 -3.44
CA PHE A 85 18.15 4.23 -4.40
C PHE A 85 19.13 3.27 -5.08
N THR A 86 19.21 3.34 -6.41
CA THR A 86 20.06 2.44 -7.23
C THR A 86 21.38 3.07 -7.67
N GLY A 87 21.74 4.24 -7.13
CA GLY A 87 22.86 5.05 -7.64
C GLY A 87 22.50 5.91 -8.85
N LYS A 88 21.43 5.59 -9.60
CA LYS A 88 20.98 6.32 -10.78
C LYS A 88 19.55 6.86 -10.67
N LYS A 89 18.68 6.13 -9.99
CA LYS A 89 17.26 6.44 -9.81
C LYS A 89 16.77 6.04 -8.43
N VAL A 90 15.73 6.71 -7.98
CA VAL A 90 14.93 6.36 -6.81
C VAL A 90 13.78 5.47 -7.28
N ILE A 91 13.59 4.33 -6.63
CA ILE A 91 12.48 3.41 -6.90
C ILE A 91 11.59 3.41 -5.65
N VAL A 92 10.32 3.75 -5.82
CA VAL A 92 9.31 3.67 -4.77
C VAL A 92 8.47 2.42 -5.00
N PHE A 93 8.48 1.52 -4.02
CA PHE A 93 7.74 0.28 -4.02
C PHE A 93 6.42 0.51 -3.31
N ILE A 94 5.32 0.28 -4.02
CA ILE A 94 3.97 0.46 -3.52
C ILE A 94 3.25 -0.89 -3.48
N ASN A 95 2.80 -1.28 -2.28
CA ASN A 95 1.99 -2.46 -2.04
C ASN A 95 0.57 -2.26 -2.56
N TRP A 96 0.35 -2.76 -3.78
CA TRP A 96 -0.89 -2.67 -4.51
C TRP A 96 -2.09 -3.27 -3.79
N GLY A 97 -1.90 -4.24 -2.89
CA GLY A 97 -2.99 -4.81 -2.11
C GLY A 97 -3.68 -3.78 -1.20
N ILE A 98 -2.94 -2.74 -0.78
CA ILE A 98 -3.39 -1.71 0.16
C ILE A 98 -3.72 -0.42 -0.60
N SER A 99 -2.94 -0.07 -1.63
CA SER A 99 -2.99 1.26 -2.24
C SER A 99 -4.11 1.49 -3.26
N VAL A 100 -4.76 0.42 -3.77
CA VAL A 100 -5.83 0.52 -4.79
C VAL A 100 -7.05 1.32 -4.38
N ASN A 101 -7.31 1.45 -3.07
CA ASN A 101 -8.50 2.13 -2.53
C ASN A 101 -8.16 3.50 -1.92
N LEU A 102 -6.94 4.01 -2.12
CA LEU A 102 -6.53 5.30 -1.60
C LEU A 102 -6.92 6.43 -2.56
N SER A 103 -7.24 7.59 -2.01
CA SER A 103 -7.44 8.80 -2.81
C SER A 103 -6.11 9.33 -3.32
N ASP A 104 -6.15 10.10 -4.41
CA ASP A 104 -4.97 10.78 -4.98
C ASP A 104 -4.18 11.60 -3.94
N GLU A 105 -4.86 12.28 -3.02
CA GLU A 105 -4.20 13.07 -1.97
C GLU A 105 -3.44 12.19 -0.97
N VAL A 106 -4.01 11.05 -0.60
CA VAL A 106 -3.35 10.09 0.29
C VAL A 106 -2.15 9.48 -0.42
N LEU A 107 -2.30 9.11 -1.69
CA LEU A 107 -1.24 8.53 -2.49
C LEU A 107 -0.10 9.52 -2.76
N LYS A 108 -0.41 10.79 -3.04
CA LYS A 108 0.59 11.85 -3.16
C LYS A 108 1.37 12.04 -1.86
N SER A 109 0.68 12.01 -0.71
CA SER A 109 1.33 12.13 0.60
C SER A 109 2.24 10.95 0.89
N LEU A 110 1.79 9.73 0.60
CA LEU A 110 2.61 8.51 0.67
C LEU A 110 3.87 8.65 -0.21
N LEU A 111 3.71 9.05 -1.47
CA LEU A 111 4.83 9.25 -2.39
C LEU A 111 5.81 10.32 -1.88
N ALA A 112 5.30 11.43 -1.35
CA ALA A 112 6.13 12.49 -0.78
C ALA A 112 6.88 12.02 0.47
N HIS A 113 6.25 11.19 1.30
CA HIS A 113 6.87 10.57 2.48
C HIS A 113 8.03 9.66 2.07
N GLU A 114 7.80 8.75 1.12
CA GLU A 114 8.82 7.84 0.61
C GLU A 114 9.99 8.58 -0.07
N ILE A 115 9.70 9.59 -0.89
CA ILE A 115 10.74 10.45 -1.46
C ILE A 115 11.48 11.24 -0.35
N GLY A 116 10.76 11.65 0.70
CA GLY A 116 11.34 12.30 1.87
C GLY A 116 12.43 11.46 2.53
N HIS A 117 12.22 10.15 2.67
CA HIS A 117 13.26 9.26 3.16
C HIS A 117 14.53 9.26 2.30
N TYR A 118 14.41 9.39 0.98
CA TYR A 118 15.57 9.58 0.12
C TYR A 118 16.25 10.94 0.36
N VAL A 119 15.49 12.03 0.32
CA VAL A 119 16.01 13.40 0.44
C VAL A 119 16.70 13.63 1.78
N LEU A 120 16.15 13.08 2.86
CA LEU A 120 16.67 13.22 4.22
C LEU A 120 17.80 12.23 4.55
N GLY A 121 18.19 11.37 3.59
CA GLY A 121 19.28 10.41 3.80
C GLY A 121 18.92 9.25 4.73
N HIS A 122 17.64 8.90 4.84
CA HIS A 122 17.14 7.81 5.69
C HIS A 122 17.43 6.41 5.13
N LEU A 123 17.89 6.32 3.88
CA LEU A 123 18.27 5.06 3.24
C LEU A 123 19.62 4.57 3.79
N ARG A 124 19.61 3.67 4.77
CA ARG A 124 20.83 2.97 5.23
C ARG A 124 21.28 1.95 4.19
N ASP A 125 22.52 2.08 3.70
CA ASP A 125 23.28 1.06 2.96
C ASP A 125 22.58 0.38 1.77
N ASN A 126 21.73 1.10 1.02
CA ASN A 126 20.98 0.56 -0.13
C ASN A 126 20.17 -0.72 0.18
N ARG A 127 19.92 -1.05 1.45
CA ARG A 127 19.07 -2.17 1.80
C ARG A 127 17.63 -1.66 1.84
N PRO A 128 16.69 -2.29 1.11
CA PRO A 128 15.29 -2.00 1.30
C PRO A 128 14.94 -2.24 2.78
N ARG A 129 14.12 -1.38 3.38
CA ARG A 129 13.57 -1.63 4.73
C ARG A 129 12.62 -2.82 4.66
N MET A 130 13.20 -4.01 4.56
CA MET A 130 12.48 -5.26 4.51
C MET A 130 12.27 -5.74 5.94
N PHE A 131 11.02 -5.62 6.37
CA PHE A 131 10.37 -6.39 7.43
C PHE A 131 10.94 -6.27 8.86
N GLY A 132 10.07 -5.81 9.77
CA GLY A 132 10.21 -5.98 11.21
C GLY A 132 10.35 -4.66 11.95
N GLY A 133 9.46 -4.45 12.92
CA GLY A 133 9.51 -3.50 14.05
C GLY A 133 10.23 -2.17 13.83
N VAL A 134 9.49 -1.06 13.92
CA VAL A 134 10.10 0.28 13.98
C VAL A 134 10.94 0.37 15.25
N GLU A 135 12.26 0.29 15.14
CA GLU A 135 13.15 0.68 16.23
C GLU A 135 12.93 2.17 16.52
N LYS A 136 13.18 2.63 17.76
CA LYS A 136 12.97 4.05 18.13
C LYS A 136 13.69 5.03 17.17
N GLY A 137 14.87 4.65 16.67
CA GLY A 137 15.62 5.43 15.68
C GLY A 137 15.03 5.42 14.26
N ASP A 138 14.07 4.54 13.98
CA ASP A 138 13.28 4.58 12.75
C ASP A 138 12.02 5.43 12.91
N LEU A 139 11.42 5.51 14.11
CA LEU A 139 10.26 6.37 14.36
C LEU A 139 10.58 7.85 14.15
N ASP A 140 11.75 8.31 14.58
CA ASP A 140 12.21 9.69 14.35
C ASP A 140 12.30 10.00 12.84
N LYS A 141 12.82 9.06 12.04
CA LYS A 141 12.91 9.20 10.58
C LYS A 141 11.54 9.20 9.91
N GLU A 142 10.59 8.40 10.42
CA GLU A 142 9.20 8.41 9.95
C GLU A 142 8.56 9.78 10.20
N MET A 143 8.73 10.37 11.38
CA MET A 143 8.19 11.68 11.71
C MET A 143 8.83 12.81 10.87
N GLU A 144 10.13 12.72 10.60
CA GLU A 144 10.82 13.64 9.70
C GLU A 144 10.31 13.52 8.25
N ALA A 145 10.09 12.30 7.77
CA ALA A 145 9.51 12.06 6.45
C ALA A 145 8.03 12.48 6.37
N ASP A 146 7.25 12.33 7.44
CA ASP A 146 5.88 12.86 7.54
C ASP A 146 5.88 14.39 7.49
N SER A 147 6.81 15.03 8.19
CA SER A 147 6.98 16.48 8.17
C SER A 147 7.36 16.98 6.77
N PHE A 148 8.22 16.22 6.08
CA PHE A 148 8.57 16.46 4.68
C PHE A 148 7.34 16.33 3.77
N ALA A 149 6.58 15.25 3.88
CA ALA A 149 5.35 15.06 3.11
C ALA A 149 4.34 16.19 3.36
N ALA A 150 4.16 16.57 4.61
CA ALA A 150 3.24 17.64 5.01
C ALA A 150 3.63 19.01 4.44
N LYS A 151 4.94 19.26 4.22
CA LYS A 151 5.42 20.48 3.56
C LYS A 151 4.93 20.59 2.11
N TYR A 152 4.87 19.47 1.38
CA TYR A 152 4.59 19.48 -0.08
C TYR A 152 3.15 19.11 -0.44
N GLU A 153 2.51 18.23 0.35
CA GLU A 153 1.16 17.73 0.10
C GLU A 153 0.14 18.20 1.13
N GLY A 154 0.58 18.79 2.25
CA GLY A 154 -0.27 19.31 3.31
C GLY A 154 -0.44 18.36 4.49
N ARG A 155 -0.76 18.93 5.66
CA ARG A 155 -0.93 18.14 6.91
C ARG A 155 -2.16 17.23 6.86
N GLU A 156 -3.25 17.67 6.26
CA GLU A 156 -4.51 16.91 6.21
C GLU A 156 -4.35 15.62 5.40
N SER A 157 -3.77 15.73 4.21
CA SER A 157 -3.49 14.59 3.33
C SER A 157 -2.49 13.62 3.96
N THR A 158 -1.43 14.13 4.59
CA THR A 158 -0.43 13.33 5.31
C THR A 158 -1.03 12.60 6.51
N SER A 159 -1.82 13.28 7.34
CA SER A 159 -2.50 12.63 8.48
C SER A 159 -3.52 11.58 8.05
N SER A 160 -4.20 11.80 6.91
CA SER A 160 -5.09 10.82 6.30
C SER A 160 -4.33 9.59 5.81
N ALA A 161 -3.12 9.76 5.26
CA ALA A 161 -2.25 8.65 4.88
C ALA A 161 -1.82 7.83 6.11
N ILE A 162 -1.36 8.48 7.18
CA ILE A 162 -0.97 7.81 8.43
C ILE A 162 -2.13 7.00 9.00
N LYS A 163 -3.33 7.59 9.10
CA LYS A 163 -4.53 6.91 9.63
C LYS A 163 -4.92 5.65 8.84
N LYS A 164 -4.65 5.63 7.53
CA LYS A 164 -5.02 4.52 6.63
C LYS A 164 -3.94 3.44 6.51
N LEU A 165 -2.67 3.82 6.57
CA LEU A 165 -1.54 2.96 6.19
C LEU A 165 -0.71 2.48 7.38
N VAL A 166 -0.70 3.22 8.49
CA VAL A 166 -0.01 2.80 9.71
C VAL A 166 -0.97 1.98 10.55
N TRP A 167 -0.61 0.73 10.85
CA TRP A 167 -1.47 -0.16 11.63
C TRP A 167 -1.11 -0.28 13.09
N ASP A 168 0.16 -0.04 13.42
CA ASP A 168 0.56 0.04 14.82
C ASP A 168 -0.06 1.30 15.44
N GLU A 169 -0.92 1.13 16.44
CA GLU A 169 -1.67 2.24 17.03
C GLU A 169 -0.77 3.19 17.83
N GLU A 170 0.33 2.70 18.41
CA GLU A 170 1.28 3.54 19.13
C GLU A 170 2.11 4.37 18.13
N GLU A 171 2.63 3.74 17.08
CA GLU A 171 3.32 4.40 15.96
C GLU A 171 2.41 5.47 15.33
N LYS A 172 1.18 5.08 14.99
CA LYS A 172 0.19 5.97 14.38
C LYS A 172 -0.07 7.19 15.26
N LYS A 173 -0.29 6.98 16.55
CA LYS A 173 -0.53 8.07 17.50
C LYS A 173 0.68 9.01 17.55
N THR A 174 1.88 8.48 17.74
CA THR A 174 3.09 9.32 17.83
C THR A 174 3.33 10.14 16.56
N ARG A 175 3.14 9.55 15.38
CA ARG A 175 3.28 10.24 14.09
C ARG A 175 2.22 11.33 13.89
N LEU A 176 0.98 11.08 14.29
CA LEU A 176 -0.10 12.08 14.24
C LEU A 176 0.14 13.24 15.23
N ASP A 177 0.57 12.93 16.45
CA ASP A 177 0.94 13.92 17.47
C ASP A 177 2.08 14.83 16.96
N ALA A 178 3.09 14.26 16.29
CA ALA A 178 4.20 15.01 15.70
C ALA A 178 3.76 15.98 14.58
N LEU A 179 2.70 15.65 13.85
CA LEU A 179 2.09 16.55 12.86
C LEU A 179 1.17 17.61 13.48
N GLY A 180 0.92 17.54 14.79
CA GLY A 180 -0.01 18.40 15.51
C GLY A 180 -1.48 18.09 15.18
N VAL A 181 -1.80 16.83 14.86
CA VAL A 181 -3.15 16.37 14.54
C VAL A 181 -3.62 15.45 15.67
N ASN A 182 -4.44 15.99 16.58
CA ASN A 182 -5.10 15.22 17.64
C ASN A 182 -6.33 14.46 17.10
#